data_AF-A0A3A4MT87-F1
#
_entry.id   AF-A0A3A4MT87-F1
#
_cell.length_a   1.000
_cell.length_b   1.000
_cell.length_c   1.000
_cell.angle_alpha   90.00
_cell.angle_beta   90.00
_cell.angle_gamma   90.00
#
_symmetry.space_group_name_H-M   'P 1'
#
loop_
_entity.id
_entity.type
_entity.pdbx_description
1 polymer ?
#
loop_
_entity_poly.entity_id
_entity_poly.type
_entity_poly.pdbx_seq_one_letter_code
_entity_poly.pdbx_strand_id
1 'polypeptide(L)'
;ILADSAYQGLMKLYPQAQTPRKSSKLKPLTAEEKACNHALSKERSKVENIFAKVKTFKMFSTTYRNHRKRFGLQMNLIAGIINHELGF
;
A
#
# COMPACT_ATOMS: atom_id res chain seq x y z
N ILE A 1 -1.73 9.31 7.03
CA ILE A 1 -2.09 8.37 5.93
C ILE A 1 -0.85 8.13 5.09
N LEU A 2 -0.36 6.89 4.99
CA LEU A 2 0.75 6.55 4.10
C LEU A 2 0.21 6.29 2.70
N ALA A 3 0.78 6.94 1.69
CA ALA A 3 0.33 6.77 0.32
C ALA A 3 1.49 6.78 -0.68
N ASP A 4 1.26 6.20 -1.85
CA ASP A 4 2.25 6.17 -2.92
C ASP A 4 2.41 7.55 -3.59
N SER A 5 3.49 7.70 -4.36
CA SER A 5 3.82 8.88 -5.14
C SER A 5 2.76 9.25 -6.19
N ALA A 6 1.87 8.32 -6.56
CA ALA A 6 0.68 8.60 -7.37
C ALA A 6 -0.33 9.51 -6.64
N TYR A 7 -0.29 9.55 -5.30
CA TYR A 7 -1.21 10.30 -4.45
C TYR A 7 -0.60 11.58 -3.87
N GLN A 8 0.39 12.19 -4.54
CA GLN A 8 1.02 13.42 -4.04
C GLN A 8 0.04 14.57 -3.76
N GLY A 9 -1.10 14.63 -4.48
CA GLY A 9 -2.14 15.62 -4.20
C GLY A 9 -2.90 15.41 -2.88
N LEU A 10 -2.77 14.24 -2.26
CA LEU A 10 -3.51 13.85 -1.05
C LEU A 10 -3.09 14.69 0.17
N MET A 11 -1.85 15.19 0.20
CA MET A 11 -1.38 16.11 1.25
C MET A 11 -2.20 17.42 1.31
N LYS A 12 -2.84 17.84 0.20
CA LYS A 12 -3.70 19.05 0.17
C LYS A 12 -5.02 18.84 0.92
N LEU A 13 -5.54 17.62 0.90
CA LEU A 13 -6.79 17.25 1.55
C LEU A 13 -6.55 16.79 2.99
N TYR A 14 -5.43 16.11 3.22
CA TYR A 14 -5.03 15.56 4.51
C TYR A 14 -3.58 15.95 4.81
N PRO A 15 -3.35 17.02 5.59
CA PRO A 15 -1.99 17.48 5.94
C PRO A 15 -1.15 16.42 6.65
N GLN A 16 -1.80 15.48 7.36
CA GLN A 16 -1.18 14.34 8.04
C GLN A 16 -0.83 13.17 7.09
N ALA A 17 -1.06 13.32 5.78
CA ALA A 17 -0.65 12.33 4.82
C ALA A 17 0.86 12.39 4.58
N GLN A 18 1.47 11.22 4.48
CA GLN A 18 2.88 11.06 4.19
C GLN A 18 3.00 10.40 2.81
N THR A 19 3.51 11.16 1.85
CA THR A 19 3.79 10.69 0.49
C THR A 19 5.26 10.89 0.17
N PRO A 20 5.90 9.98 -0.59
CA PRO A 20 7.28 10.15 -1.03
C PRO A 20 7.48 11.46 -1.79
N ARG A 21 8.59 12.15 -1.50
CA ARG A 21 9.02 13.32 -2.27
C ARG A 21 9.60 12.85 -3.61
N LYS A 22 9.16 13.47 -4.70
CA LYS A 22 9.70 13.21 -6.05
C LYS A 22 10.86 14.16 -6.32
N SER A 23 11.96 13.62 -6.84
CA SER A 23 13.02 14.44 -7.45
C SER A 23 12.52 15.02 -8.78
N SER A 24 13.02 16.21 -9.12
CA SER A 24 12.91 16.76 -10.47
C SER A 24 14.29 17.24 -10.95
N LYS A 25 14.44 17.50 -12.25
CA LYS A 25 15.72 17.95 -12.84
C LYS A 25 16.27 19.21 -12.15
N LEU A 26 15.39 20.12 -11.73
CA LEU A 26 15.77 21.38 -11.07
C LEU A 26 15.79 21.28 -9.54
N LYS A 27 15.21 20.23 -8.97
CA LYS A 27 15.11 20.02 -7.52
C LYS A 27 15.50 18.56 -7.21
N PRO A 28 16.80 18.27 -7.13
CA PRO A 28 17.27 16.96 -6.68
C PRO A 28 16.91 16.75 -5.20
N LEU A 29 16.75 15.49 -4.80
CA LEU A 29 16.44 15.14 -3.41
C LEU A 29 17.66 15.38 -2.52
N THR A 30 17.46 16.04 -1.38
CA THR A 30 18.48 16.16 -0.34
C THR A 30 18.73 14.81 0.34
N ALA A 31 19.83 14.68 1.07
CA ALA A 31 20.15 13.45 1.80
C ALA A 31 19.05 13.08 2.83
N GLU A 32 18.51 14.09 3.52
CA GLU A 32 17.40 13.93 4.47
C GLU A 32 16.13 13.44 3.80
N GLU A 33 15.78 14.00 2.63
CA GLU A 33 14.60 13.58 1.87
C GLU A 33 14.72 12.13 1.39
N LYS A 34 15.92 11.71 0.99
CA LYS A 34 16.20 10.32 0.63
C LYS A 34 16.03 9.39 1.84
N ALA A 35 16.53 9.78 3.01
CA ALA A 35 16.37 8.99 4.24
C ALA A 35 14.89 8.84 4.63
N CYS A 36 14.12 9.93 4.58
CA CYS A 36 12.67 9.91 4.80
C CYS A 36 11.94 9.02 3.80
N ASN A 37 12.24 9.15 2.50
CA ASN A 37 11.66 8.30 1.47
C ASN A 37 12.01 6.81 1.69
N HIS A 38 13.22 6.50 2.15
CA HIS A 38 13.65 5.14 2.45
C HIS A 38 12.86 4.54 3.63
N ALA A 39 12.70 5.31 4.72
CA ALA A 39 11.88 4.88 5.86
C ALA A 39 10.41 4.64 5.46
N LEU A 40 9.83 5.55 4.66
CA LEU A 40 8.49 5.37 4.12
C LEU A 40 8.37 4.12 3.23
N SER A 41 9.38 3.86 2.40
CA SER A 41 9.43 2.68 1.55
C SER A 41 9.44 1.40 2.38
N LYS A 42 10.19 1.36 3.50
CA LYS A 42 10.26 0.20 4.38
C LYS A 42 8.91 -0.16 4.99
N GLU A 43 8.14 0.84 5.42
CA GLU A 43 6.79 0.61 5.94
C GLU A 43 5.83 0.16 4.83
N ARG A 44 5.95 0.73 3.63
CA ARG A 44 5.14 0.31 2.47
C ARG A 44 5.43 -1.11 1.99
N SER A 45 6.69 -1.55 2.02
CA SER A 45 7.06 -2.90 1.58
C SER A 45 6.33 -3.99 2.38
N LYS A 46 6.06 -3.76 3.68
CA LYS A 46 5.24 -4.69 4.49
C LYS A 46 3.82 -4.83 3.93
N VAL A 47 3.20 -3.70 3.59
CA VAL A 47 1.85 -3.65 3.01
C VAL A 47 1.83 -4.30 1.62
N GLU A 48 2.83 -4.01 0.78
CA GLU A 48 2.96 -4.60 -0.55
C GLU A 48 3.14 -6.13 -0.49
N ASN A 49 3.88 -6.65 0.50
CA ASN A 49 4.00 -8.09 0.74
C ASN A 49 2.66 -8.73 1.13
N ILE A 50 1.85 -8.07 1.97
CA ILE A 50 0.49 -8.54 2.30
C ILE A 50 -0.38 -8.54 1.04
N PHE A 51 -0.33 -7.48 0.22
CA PHE A 51 -1.07 -7.44 -1.04
C PHE A 51 -0.63 -8.53 -2.03
N ALA A 52 0.65 -8.89 -2.05
CA ALA A 52 1.14 -10.01 -2.85
C ALA A 52 0.48 -11.33 -2.41
N LYS A 53 0.38 -11.59 -1.09
CA LYS A 53 -0.37 -12.73 -0.56
C LYS A 53 -1.85 -12.68 -0.95
N VAL A 54 -2.52 -11.54 -0.83
CA VAL A 54 -3.95 -11.44 -1.23
C VAL A 54 -4.15 -11.73 -2.73
N LYS A 55 -3.19 -11.32 -3.57
CA LYS A 55 -3.25 -11.57 -5.03
C LYS A 55 -3.15 -13.05 -5.40
N THR A 56 -2.57 -13.92 -4.56
CA THR A 56 -2.49 -15.37 -4.82
C THR A 56 -3.89 -16.00 -4.84
N PHE A 57 -4.82 -15.49 -4.02
CA PHE A 57 -6.22 -15.90 -3.98
C PHE A 57 -7.05 -15.39 -5.18
N LYS A 58 -6.42 -14.72 -6.15
CA LYS A 58 -7.04 -14.15 -7.35
C LYS A 58 -8.14 -13.12 -7.11
N MET A 59 -8.21 -12.55 -5.90
CA MET A 59 -9.20 -11.54 -5.52
C MET A 59 -8.99 -10.22 -6.27
N PHE A 60 -7.74 -9.81 -6.45
CA PHE A 60 -7.37 -8.56 -7.14
C PHE A 60 -6.49 -8.75 -8.37
N SER A 61 -6.00 -9.96 -8.63
CA SER A 61 -5.09 -10.21 -9.77
C SER A 61 -5.82 -10.47 -11.07
N THR A 62 -7.11 -10.82 -11.02
CA THR A 62 -7.95 -11.04 -12.20
C THR A 62 -9.36 -10.50 -11.95
N THR A 63 -10.18 -10.43 -12.99
CA THR A 63 -11.60 -10.11 -12.84
C THR A 63 -12.27 -11.11 -11.92
N TYR A 64 -12.76 -10.65 -10.78
CA TYR A 64 -13.47 -11.48 -9.81
C TYR A 64 -14.83 -11.95 -10.38
N ARG A 65 -14.97 -13.26 -10.62
CA ARG A 65 -16.16 -13.88 -11.23
C ARG A 65 -17.08 -14.63 -10.24
N ASN A 66 -16.72 -14.70 -8.96
CA ASN A 66 -17.53 -15.37 -7.94
C ASN A 66 -18.68 -14.46 -7.42
N HIS A 67 -19.60 -15.02 -6.63
CA HIS A 67 -20.79 -14.30 -6.16
C HIS A 67 -20.44 -13.04 -5.37
N ARG A 68 -20.68 -11.87 -5.99
CA ARG A 68 -20.33 -10.55 -5.44
C ARG A 68 -20.93 -10.26 -4.06
N LYS A 69 -22.14 -10.76 -3.76
CA LYS A 69 -22.78 -10.61 -2.44
C LYS A 69 -21.94 -11.18 -1.28
N ARG A 70 -21.06 -12.16 -1.57
CA ARG A 70 -20.18 -12.78 -0.56
C ARG A 70 -18.73 -12.27 -0.61
N PHE A 71 -18.42 -11.28 -1.46
CA PHE A 71 -17.06 -10.79 -1.63
C PHE A 71 -16.45 -10.28 -0.32
N GLY A 72 -17.20 -9.47 0.46
CA GLY A 72 -16.73 -8.96 1.75
C GLY A 72 -16.41 -10.07 2.75
N LEU A 73 -17.29 -11.08 2.86
CA LEU A 73 -17.06 -12.24 3.71
C LEU A 73 -15.80 -13.02 3.29
N GLN A 74 -15.64 -13.27 1.98
CA GLN A 74 -14.48 -13.98 1.44
C GLN A 74 -13.18 -13.20 1.67
N MET A 75 -13.20 -11.87 1.50
CA MET A 75 -12.07 -10.99 1.80
C MET A 75 -11.70 -11.04 3.28
N ASN A 76 -12.68 -10.99 4.18
CA ASN A 76 -12.44 -11.04 5.63
C ASN A 76 -11.82 -12.37 6.05
N LEU A 77 -12.29 -13.50 5.49
CA LEU A 77 -11.73 -14.81 5.77
C LEU A 77 -10.27 -14.91 5.29
N ILE A 78 -9.98 -14.45 4.07
CA ILE A 78 -8.61 -14.45 3.53
C ILE A 78 -7.71 -13.54 4.36
N ALA A 79 -8.17 -12.34 4.74
CA ALA A 79 -7.43 -11.44 5.61
C ALA A 79 -7.13 -12.07 6.97
N GLY A 80 -8.10 -12.78 7.56
CA GLY A 80 -7.91 -13.54 8.80
C GLY A 80 -6.82 -14.61 8.68
N ILE A 81 -6.82 -15.39 7.59
CA ILE A 81 -5.78 -16.40 7.32
C ILE A 81 -4.40 -15.74 7.19
N ILE A 82 -4.30 -14.67 6.39
CA ILE A 82 -3.03 -13.96 6.16
C ILE A 82 -2.51 -13.36 7.47
N ASN A 83 -3.39 -12.78 8.29
CA ASN A 83 -3.01 -12.21 9.58
C ASN A 83 -2.49 -13.28 10.55
N HIS A 84 -3.17 -14.43 10.63
CA HIS A 84 -2.74 -15.57 11.43
C HIS A 84 -1.37 -16.10 10.99
N GLU A 85 -1.12 -16.23 9.67
CA GLU A 85 0.19 -16.65 9.15
C GLU A 85 1.32 -15.65 9.46
N LEU A 86 1.00 -14.37 9.56
CA LEU A 86 1.98 -13.30 9.80
C LEU A 86 2.16 -13.01 11.30
N GLY A 87 1.38 -13.65 12.18
CA GLY A 87 1.45 -13.46 13.62
C GLY A 87 0.97 -12.09 14.09
N PHE A 88 0.02 -11.49 13.37
CA PHE A 88 -0.66 -10.26 13.79
C PHE A 88 -1.70 -10.50 14.87
#